data_AF-A0A7L1GVC8-F1
#
_entry.id   AF-A0A7L1GVC8-F1
#
_cell.length_a   1.000
_cell.length_b   1.000
_cell.length_c   1.000
_cell.angle_alpha   90.00
_cell.angle_beta   90.00
_cell.angle_gamma   90.00
#
_symmetry.space_group_name_H-M   'P 1'
#
loop_
_entity.id
_entity.type
_entity.pdbx_description
1 polymer ?
#
loop_
_entity_poly.entity_id
_entity_poly.type
_entity_poly.pdbx_seq_one_letter_code
_entity_poly.pdbx_strand_id
1 'polypeptide(L)'
;LDSFRRAKLRLYLEQLKQLVPLGPDSTRHTTLSLLKRAKMHIKKLEEQDRKALNIKEQLQREHRYLKRRLEQLSVQGMERIRTDSMGSTISTDSEQEVDIEGMEFTPGEMDSVGSASDAEDHYSLQSGSSDGGYTHSRRLNARLS
;
A
#
# COMPACT_ATOMS: atom_id res chain seq x y z
N LEU A 1 38.88 -8.95 -35.48
CA LEU A 1 38.39 -7.95 -34.49
C LEU A 1 36.87 -8.02 -34.29
N ASP A 2 36.07 -8.06 -35.35
CA ASP A 2 34.60 -8.06 -35.26
C ASP A 2 34.01 -9.29 -34.52
N SER A 3 34.53 -10.48 -34.80
CA SER A 3 34.15 -11.73 -34.11
C SER A 3 34.34 -11.65 -32.59
N PHE A 4 35.44 -11.06 -32.12
CA PHE A 4 35.73 -10.91 -30.68
C PHE A 4 34.74 -9.95 -30.00
N ARG A 5 34.40 -8.83 -30.65
CA ARG A 5 33.39 -7.89 -30.12
C ARG A 5 32.01 -8.55 -30.00
N ARG A 6 31.63 -9.36 -30.99
CA ARG A 6 30.35 -10.09 -31.00
C ARG A 6 30.30 -11.19 -29.92
N ALA A 7 31.39 -11.90 -29.69
CA ALA A 7 31.49 -12.89 -28.62
C ALA A 7 31.33 -12.24 -27.24
N LYS A 8 32.00 -11.10 -27.01
CA LYS A 8 31.90 -10.34 -25.76
C LYS A 8 30.49 -9.81 -25.50
N LEU A 9 29.81 -9.32 -26.54
CA LEU A 9 28.42 -8.89 -26.43
C LEU A 9 27.49 -10.04 -25.99
N ARG A 10 27.65 -11.22 -26.60
CA ARG A 10 26.86 -12.41 -26.21
C ARG A 10 27.06 -12.77 -24.75
N LEU A 11 28.30 -12.73 -24.26
CA LEU A 11 28.63 -12.98 -22.86
C LEU A 11 27.88 -12.00 -21.93
N TYR A 12 27.93 -10.70 -22.22
CA TYR A 12 27.25 -9.70 -21.38
C TYR A 12 25.74 -9.84 -21.38
N LEU A 13 25.14 -10.18 -22.53
CA LEU A 13 23.71 -10.45 -22.58
C LEU A 13 23.33 -11.69 -21.77
N GLU A 14 24.16 -12.73 -21.79
CA GLU A 14 23.92 -13.95 -21.00
C GLU A 14 24.02 -13.67 -19.50
N GLN A 15 25.02 -12.91 -19.05
CA GLN A 15 25.12 -12.45 -17.66
C GLN A 15 23.90 -11.62 -17.25
N LEU A 16 23.45 -10.71 -18.12
CA LEU A 16 22.28 -9.88 -17.83
C LEU A 16 21.01 -10.71 -17.64
N LYS A 17 20.84 -11.81 -18.39
CA LYS A 17 19.67 -12.70 -18.23
C LYS A 17 19.59 -13.33 -16.84
N GLN A 18 20.74 -13.62 -16.21
CA GLN A 18 20.79 -14.22 -14.88
C GLN A 18 20.37 -13.24 -13.77
N LEU A 19 20.51 -11.93 -14.01
CA LEU A 19 20.20 -10.88 -13.04
C LEU A 19 18.78 -10.32 -13.16
N VAL A 20 18.12 -10.54 -14.30
CA VAL A 20 16.79 -9.97 -14.56
C VAL A 20 15.74 -11.05 -14.34
N PRO A 21 14.59 -10.75 -13.70
CA PRO A 21 13.48 -11.69 -13.61
C PRO A 21 12.81 -11.84 -14.99
N LEU A 22 13.24 -12.84 -15.76
CA LEU A 22 12.75 -13.10 -17.12
C LEU A 22 11.51 -14.00 -17.15
N GLY A 23 11.19 -14.68 -16.04
CA GLY A 23 10.10 -15.65 -15.99
C GLY A 23 10.40 -16.92 -16.81
N PRO A 24 9.47 -17.88 -16.84
CA PRO A 24 9.64 -19.17 -17.52
C PRO A 24 9.76 -19.06 -19.06
N ASP A 25 9.44 -17.91 -19.65
CA ASP A 25 9.60 -17.64 -21.10
C ASP A 25 11.05 -17.34 -21.53
N SER A 26 12.04 -17.72 -20.72
CA SER A 26 13.48 -17.43 -20.91
C SER A 26 14.01 -17.78 -22.31
N THR A 27 13.38 -18.72 -23.01
CA THR A 27 13.77 -19.20 -24.34
C THR A 27 13.44 -18.25 -25.51
N ARG A 28 12.56 -17.25 -25.35
CA ARG A 28 12.12 -16.34 -26.46
C ARG A 28 12.39 -14.85 -26.20
N HIS A 29 13.52 -14.53 -25.59
CA HIS A 29 13.87 -13.13 -25.32
C HIS A 29 14.73 -12.51 -26.43
N THR A 30 14.37 -11.30 -26.88
CA THR A 30 15.20 -10.49 -27.77
C THR A 30 16.13 -9.59 -26.94
N THR A 31 17.21 -9.08 -27.54
CA THR A 31 18.09 -8.12 -26.86
C THR A 31 17.32 -6.90 -26.37
N LEU A 32 16.36 -6.40 -27.17
CA LEU A 32 15.56 -5.23 -26.79
C LEU A 32 14.65 -5.51 -25.59
N SER A 33 13.97 -6.66 -25.55
CA SER A 33 13.08 -7.00 -24.43
C SER A 33 13.87 -7.20 -23.13
N LEU A 34 15.06 -7.80 -23.20
CA LEU A 34 15.97 -7.95 -22.07
C LEU A 34 16.39 -6.59 -21.49
N LEU A 35 16.84 -5.67 -22.34
CA LEU A 35 17.26 -4.33 -21.90
C LEU A 35 16.10 -3.52 -21.29
N LYS A 36 14.89 -3.61 -21.88
CA LYS A 36 13.69 -2.97 -21.32
C LYS A 36 13.35 -3.53 -19.93
N ARG A 37 13.35 -4.86 -19.77
CA ARG A 37 13.08 -5.52 -18.47
C ARG A 37 14.15 -5.19 -17.44
N ALA A 38 15.43 -5.17 -17.82
CA ALA A 38 16.53 -4.77 -16.93
C ALA A 38 16.34 -3.36 -16.39
N LYS A 39 16.03 -2.39 -17.26
CA LYS A 39 15.75 -1.01 -16.86
C LYS A 39 14.56 -0.92 -15.90
N MET A 40 13.50 -1.68 -16.16
CA MET A 40 12.35 -1.74 -15.27
C MET A 40 12.68 -2.41 -13.93
N HIS A 41 13.52 -3.44 -13.94
CA HIS A 41 13.92 -4.14 -12.72
C HIS A 41 14.74 -3.24 -11.79
N ILE A 42 15.69 -2.48 -12.34
CA ILE A 42 16.46 -1.48 -11.58
C ILE A 42 15.51 -0.49 -10.90
N LYS A 43 14.57 0.11 -11.64
CA LYS A 43 13.58 1.03 -11.07
C LYS A 43 12.74 0.40 -9.97
N LYS A 44 12.35 -0.87 -10.14
CA LYS A 44 11.58 -1.60 -9.13
C LYS A 44 12.40 -1.80 -7.85
N LEU A 45 13.66 -2.21 -7.97
CA LEU A 45 14.57 -2.39 -6.84
C LEU A 45 14.79 -1.06 -6.10
N GLU A 46 15.08 0.02 -6.82
CA GLU A 46 15.25 1.36 -6.24
C GLU A 46 14.01 1.80 -5.45
N GLU A 47 12.81 1.52 -5.96
CA GLU A 47 11.58 1.84 -5.26
C GLU A 47 11.32 0.94 -4.04
N GLN A 48 11.66 -0.35 -4.14
CA GLN A 48 11.59 -1.27 -3.01
C GLN A 48 12.54 -0.83 -1.89
N ASP A 49 13.77 -0.44 -2.22
CA ASP A 49 14.75 0.06 -1.26
C ASP A 49 14.25 1.34 -0.59
N ARG A 50 13.68 2.29 -1.36
CA ARG A 50 13.07 3.51 -0.81
C ARG A 50 11.97 3.19 0.21
N LYS A 51 11.07 2.27 -0.14
CA LYS A 51 9.98 1.84 0.76
C LYS A 51 10.50 1.12 1.99
N ALA A 52 11.49 0.23 1.83
CA ALA A 52 12.09 -0.50 2.93
C ALA A 52 12.75 0.45 3.94
N LEU A 53 13.44 1.50 3.47
CA LEU A 53 14.00 2.54 4.32
C LEU A 53 12.92 3.30 5.10
N ASN A 54 11.81 3.68 4.45
CA ASN A 54 10.70 4.37 5.12
C ASN A 54 10.06 3.50 6.20
N ILE A 55 9.83 2.21 5.91
CA ILE A 55 9.27 1.24 6.89
C ILE A 55 10.24 1.07 8.06
N LYS A 56 11.53 0.89 7.79
CA LYS A 56 12.56 0.79 8.82
C LYS A 56 12.55 2.01 9.72
N GLU A 57 12.48 3.21 9.16
CA GLU A 57 12.45 4.45 9.94
C GLU A 57 11.19 4.54 10.81
N GLN A 58 10.02 4.18 10.27
CA GLN A 58 8.77 4.14 11.01
C GLN A 58 8.84 3.18 12.21
N LEU A 59 9.30 1.94 11.97
CA LEU A 59 9.49 0.95 13.04
C LEU A 59 10.49 1.42 14.09
N GLN A 60 11.55 2.13 13.68
CA GLN A 60 12.50 2.70 14.63
C GLN A 60 11.87 3.82 15.49
N ARG A 61 10.98 4.65 14.93
CA ARG A 61 10.22 5.64 15.71
C ARG A 61 9.29 4.96 16.72
N GLU A 62 8.56 3.94 16.28
CA GLU A 62 7.66 3.16 17.13
C GLU A 62 8.41 2.46 18.26
N HIS A 63 9.53 1.80 17.95
CA HIS A 63 10.38 1.19 18.97
C HIS A 63 10.84 2.22 20.01
N ARG A 64 11.29 3.41 19.59
CA ARG A 64 11.66 4.50 20.53
C ARG A 64 10.48 5.03 21.34
N TYR A 65 9.28 5.05 20.76
CA TYR A 65 8.07 5.46 21.47
C TYR A 65 7.68 4.43 22.53
N LEU A 66 7.58 3.17 22.14
CA LEU A 66 7.20 2.07 23.03
C LEU A 66 8.21 1.90 24.18
N LYS A 67 9.52 2.04 23.91
CA LYS A 67 10.55 2.00 24.95
C LYS A 67 10.33 3.10 26.00
N ARG A 68 10.10 4.34 25.58
CA ARG A 68 9.80 5.46 26.50
C ARG A 68 8.50 5.24 27.27
N ARG A 69 7.47 4.69 26.63
CA ARG A 69 6.20 4.39 27.28
C ARG A 69 6.36 3.32 28.35
N LEU A 70 7.16 2.29 28.08
CA LEU A 70 7.47 1.25 29.05
C LEU A 70 8.26 1.82 30.24
N GLU A 71 9.25 2.68 29.98
CA GLU A 71 10.01 3.37 31.03
C GLU A 71 9.07 4.21 31.93
N GLN A 72 8.17 5.01 31.35
CA GLN A 72 7.17 5.77 32.12
C GLN A 72 6.28 4.89 33.00
N LEU A 73 5.75 3.80 32.45
CA LEU A 73 4.89 2.88 33.20
C LEU A 73 5.67 2.12 34.28
N SER A 74 6.94 1.82 34.05
CA SER A 74 7.82 1.19 35.04
C SER A 74 8.11 2.13 36.22
N VAL A 75 8.38 3.42 35.95
CA VAL A 75 8.63 4.44 36.98
C VAL A 75 7.36 4.70 37.79
N GLN A 76 6.21 4.85 37.12
CA GLN A 76 4.91 4.99 37.79
C GLN A 76 4.50 3.72 38.56
N GLY A 77 4.93 2.54 38.10
CA GLY A 77 4.78 1.27 38.82
C GLY A 77 5.65 1.21 40.07
N MET A 78 6.89 1.68 40.01
CA MET A 78 7.82 1.72 41.15
C MET A 78 7.43 2.75 42.22
N GLU A 79 6.89 3.92 41.83
CA GLU A 79 6.38 4.92 42.79
C GLU A 79 5.20 4.39 43.62
N ARG A 80 4.37 3.51 43.04
CA ARG A 80 3.23 2.89 43.76
C ARG A 80 3.63 1.74 44.68
N ILE A 81 4.82 1.15 44.50
CA ILE A 81 5.28 -0.02 45.28
C ILE A 81 6.05 0.39 46.55
N ARG A 82 6.38 1.68 46.72
CA ARG A 82 7.20 2.18 47.85
C ARG A 82 6.49 3.14 48.81
N THR A 83 5.20 2.96 49.03
CA THR A 83 4.56 3.52 50.23
C THR A 83 3.95 2.39 51.02
N ASP A 84 4.78 1.79 51.86
CA ASP A 84 4.39 1.14 53.09
C ASP A 84 3.63 2.12 54.00
N SER A 85 2.42 2.53 53.61
CA SER A 85 1.48 3.09 54.58
C SER A 85 0.71 1.93 55.19
N MET A 86 1.20 1.45 56.33
CA MET A 86 0.41 0.59 57.20
C MET A 86 -0.90 1.29 57.57
N GLY A 87 -2.02 0.64 57.27
CA GLY A 87 -3.31 0.94 57.90
C GLY A 87 -4.42 1.35 56.94
N SER A 88 -5.21 0.38 56.49
CA SER A 88 -6.66 0.48 56.69
C SER A 88 -7.27 -0.91 56.69
N THR A 89 -7.97 -1.18 57.78
CA THR A 89 -8.79 -2.35 58.01
C THR A 89 -9.99 -2.37 57.07
N ILE A 90 -10.34 -3.56 56.59
CA ILE A 90 -11.71 -4.05 56.34
C ILE A 90 -12.82 -3.12 56.88
N SER A 91 -13.70 -2.65 55.98
CA SER A 91 -15.16 -2.54 56.15
C SER A 91 -15.78 -1.68 55.04
N THR A 92 -16.53 -2.30 54.14
CA THR A 92 -17.94 -1.98 53.88
C THR A 92 -18.50 -3.03 52.94
N ASP A 93 -19.31 -3.88 53.55
CA ASP A 93 -20.41 -4.62 52.94
C ASP A 93 -21.18 -3.78 51.91
N SER A 94 -21.31 -4.29 50.70
CA SER A 94 -22.26 -3.83 49.69
C SER A 94 -22.48 -4.98 48.73
N GLU A 95 -23.42 -5.83 49.10
CA GLU A 95 -24.04 -6.83 48.24
C GLU A 95 -24.68 -6.11 47.03
N GLN A 96 -23.97 -6.09 45.92
CA GLN A 96 -24.57 -5.85 44.60
C GLN A 96 -24.39 -7.13 43.79
N GLU A 97 -25.40 -7.99 43.91
CA GLU A 97 -25.63 -9.06 42.94
C GLU A 97 -25.93 -8.41 41.58
N VAL A 98 -24.90 -8.33 40.74
CA VAL A 98 -25.07 -8.08 39.32
C VAL A 98 -25.42 -9.41 38.67
N ASP A 99 -26.68 -9.54 38.29
CA ASP A 99 -27.19 -10.64 37.49
C ASP A 99 -26.48 -10.66 36.13
N ILE A 100 -25.63 -11.68 35.90
CA ILE A 100 -24.98 -11.92 34.62
C ILE A 100 -25.84 -12.97 33.89
N GLU A 101 -26.99 -12.55 33.39
CA GLU A 101 -27.71 -13.30 32.37
C GLU A 101 -27.09 -13.04 30.99
N GLY A 102 -26.61 -14.11 30.36
CA GLY A 102 -26.73 -14.29 28.92
C GLY A 102 -25.70 -13.61 28.02
N MET A 103 -24.55 -14.26 27.83
CA MET A 103 -23.92 -14.25 26.50
C MET A 103 -23.43 -15.66 26.20
N GLU A 104 -24.37 -16.49 25.76
CA GLU A 104 -24.15 -17.79 25.16
C GLU A 104 -23.28 -17.63 23.90
N PHE A 105 -22.00 -17.99 23.98
CA PHE A 105 -21.17 -18.16 22.79
C PHE A 105 -21.54 -19.49 22.12
N THR A 106 -22.45 -19.46 21.16
CA THR A 106 -22.63 -20.55 20.21
C THR A 106 -21.62 -20.41 19.07
N PRO A 107 -20.79 -21.44 18.78
CA PRO A 107 -19.99 -21.47 17.56
C PRO A 107 -20.88 -21.99 16.44
N GLY A 108 -21.48 -21.08 15.67
CA GLY A 108 -22.42 -21.41 14.60
C GLY A 108 -22.02 -20.74 13.29
N GLU A 109 -21.60 -21.56 12.35
CA GLU A 109 -21.31 -21.22 10.95
C GLU A 109 -22.51 -20.56 10.28
N MET A 110 -22.32 -19.45 9.55
CA MET A 110 -22.99 -19.29 8.26
C MET A 110 -22.34 -18.22 7.37
N ASP A 111 -22.02 -18.70 6.18
CA ASP A 111 -21.73 -17.99 4.93
C ASP A 111 -22.63 -16.75 4.69
N SER A 112 -22.04 -15.69 4.14
CA SER A 112 -22.78 -14.53 3.63
C SER A 112 -22.26 -14.07 2.28
N VAL A 113 -22.76 -14.77 1.25
CA VAL A 113 -23.50 -14.24 0.09
C VAL A 113 -22.91 -13.01 -0.61
N GLY A 114 -21.96 -13.25 -1.51
CA GLY A 114 -21.75 -12.39 -2.68
C GLY A 114 -22.74 -12.78 -3.79
N SER A 115 -23.94 -12.21 -3.79
CA SER A 115 -24.96 -12.49 -4.81
C SER A 115 -24.57 -11.87 -6.16
N ALA A 116 -24.33 -12.71 -7.15
CA ALA A 116 -24.24 -12.34 -8.55
C ALA A 116 -25.64 -12.07 -9.12
N SER A 117 -25.81 -11.00 -9.89
CA SER A 117 -26.93 -10.85 -10.83
C SER A 117 -26.51 -9.97 -12.00
N ASP A 118 -26.64 -10.57 -13.16
CA ASP A 118 -26.40 -10.13 -14.53
C ASP A 118 -27.68 -9.50 -15.11
N ALA A 119 -27.56 -8.45 -15.93
CA ALA A 119 -28.53 -8.10 -16.97
C ALA A 119 -28.02 -6.92 -17.85
N GLU A 120 -27.96 -7.20 -19.15
CA GLU A 120 -27.55 -6.38 -20.30
C GLU A 120 -28.59 -5.33 -20.77
N ASP A 121 -28.15 -4.55 -21.78
CA ASP A 121 -28.89 -3.64 -22.69
C ASP A 121 -29.35 -2.28 -22.10
N HIS A 122 -29.02 -1.13 -22.69
CA HIS A 122 -29.42 -0.72 -24.03
C HIS A 122 -28.39 0.21 -24.72
N TYR A 123 -28.07 -0.14 -25.98
CA TYR A 123 -27.51 0.76 -26.98
C TYR A 123 -28.59 1.76 -27.44
N SER A 124 -28.31 3.05 -27.38
CA SER A 124 -29.14 4.08 -28.02
C SER A 124 -28.34 4.78 -29.11
N LEU A 125 -28.68 4.41 -30.34
CA LEU A 125 -28.32 5.12 -31.56
C LEU A 125 -29.10 6.44 -31.63
N GLN A 126 -28.39 7.48 -32.07
CA GLN A 126 -28.87 8.45 -33.06
C GLN A 126 -29.97 9.46 -32.65
N SER A 127 -29.53 10.70 -32.42
CA SER A 127 -30.22 11.95 -32.73
C SER A 127 -29.13 13.05 -32.72
N GLY A 128 -28.88 13.88 -33.73
CA GLY A 128 -29.76 14.41 -34.78
C GLY A 128 -30.16 15.84 -34.41
N SER A 129 -29.64 16.84 -35.16
CA SER A 129 -29.95 18.29 -35.10
C SER A 129 -29.36 19.07 -33.91
N SER A 130 -29.05 20.37 -33.96
CA SER A 130 -28.84 21.38 -35.01
C SER A 130 -28.45 22.68 -34.26
N ASP A 131 -27.59 23.48 -34.90
CA ASP A 131 -27.40 24.95 -34.87
C ASP A 131 -27.53 25.77 -33.56
N GLY A 132 -26.60 26.70 -33.36
CA GLY A 132 -26.81 27.84 -32.48
C GLY A 132 -25.56 28.48 -31.88
N GLY A 133 -25.05 29.54 -32.53
CA GLY A 133 -24.43 30.66 -31.80
C GLY A 133 -22.93 30.89 -32.00
N TYR A 134 -22.56 31.42 -33.16
CA TYR A 134 -21.28 32.10 -33.38
C TYR A 134 -21.14 33.29 -32.42
N THR A 135 -20.15 33.23 -31.53
CA THR A 135 -19.79 34.37 -30.69
C THR A 135 -19.07 35.42 -31.53
N HIS A 136 -19.65 36.62 -31.48
CA HIS A 136 -19.26 37.80 -32.22
C HIS A 136 -17.93 38.36 -31.67
N SER A 137 -16.80 37.94 -32.23
CA SER A 137 -15.51 38.60 -31.97
C SER A 137 -15.43 39.90 -32.76
N ARG A 138 -15.75 41.02 -32.09
CA ARG A 138 -15.51 42.37 -32.59
C ARG A 138 -14.02 42.56 -32.88
N ARG A 139 -13.64 42.48 -34.16
CA ARG A 139 -12.38 43.02 -34.66
C ARG A 139 -12.52 44.54 -34.74
N LEU A 140 -11.97 45.26 -33.77
CA LEU A 140 -11.59 46.66 -33.94
C LEU A 140 -10.12 46.69 -34.37
N ASN A 141 -9.86 46.58 -35.66
CA ASN A 141 -8.60 47.05 -36.24
C ASN A 141 -8.92 48.18 -37.20
N ALA A 142 -8.72 49.41 -36.70
CA ALA A 142 -8.70 50.60 -37.52
C ALA A 142 -7.55 50.49 -38.54
N ARG A 143 -7.86 50.82 -39.80
CA ARG A 143 -6.89 50.93 -40.89
C ARG A 143 -5.90 52.05 -40.59
N LEU A 144 -4.62 51.76 -40.87
CA LEU A 144 -3.64 52.74 -41.30
C LEU A 144 -3.51 52.60 -42.82
N SER A 145 -3.63 53.75 -43.50
CA SER A 145 -3.48 54.04 -44.93
C SER A 145 -4.62 53.69 -45.88
#